data_AF-Q9W239-F1
#
_entry.id   AF-Q9W239-F1
#
_cell.length_a   1.000
_cell.length_b   1.000
_cell.length_c   1.000
_cell.angle_alpha   90.00
_cell.angle_beta   90.00
_cell.angle_gamma   90.00
#
_symmetry.space_group_name_H-M   'P 1'
#
loop_
_entity.id
_entity.type
_entity.pdbx_description
1 polymer ?
#
loop_
_entity_poly.entity_id
_entity_poly.type
_entity_poly.pdbx_seq_one_letter_code
_entity_poly.pdbx_strand_id
1 'polypeptide(L)'
;MAKNMFSNILVVTLLVLSSDVEARPSSSGVGGEANVDPSEYHGNLSVETVLKVQQCEKDTNTMELCMRCAKVTKSEFVYPMCCGNEDGIKDWCREYVYFGNE
;
A
#
# COMPACT_ATOMS: atom_id res chain seq x y z
N MET A 1 -45.43 -16.62 5.03
CA MET A 1 -44.47 -17.74 4.96
C MET A 1 -43.16 -17.37 4.24
N ALA A 2 -43.16 -16.45 3.25
CA ALA A 2 -41.96 -16.09 2.50
C ALA A 2 -40.85 -15.39 3.33
N LYS A 3 -41.20 -14.58 4.34
CA LYS A 3 -40.21 -13.82 5.14
C LYS A 3 -39.19 -14.72 5.87
N ASN A 4 -39.62 -15.89 6.33
CA ASN A 4 -38.76 -16.85 7.03
C ASN A 4 -37.78 -17.53 6.07
N MET A 5 -38.16 -17.72 4.80
CA MET A 5 -37.26 -18.31 3.80
C MET A 5 -36.11 -17.36 3.46
N PHE A 6 -36.40 -16.07 3.25
CA PHE A 6 -35.35 -15.08 2.95
C PHE A 6 -34.37 -14.88 4.11
N SER A 7 -34.88 -14.89 5.35
CA SER A 7 -34.02 -14.79 6.54
C SER A 7 -33.05 -15.96 6.65
N ASN A 8 -33.51 -17.18 6.39
CA ASN A 8 -32.65 -18.37 6.46
C ASN A 8 -31.58 -18.36 5.34
N ILE A 9 -31.94 -17.93 4.13
CA ILE A 9 -30.97 -17.81 3.02
C ILE A 9 -29.87 -16.80 3.37
N LEU A 10 -30.23 -15.62 3.88
CA LEU A 10 -29.25 -14.60 4.27
C LEU A 10 -28.28 -15.09 5.36
N VAL A 11 -28.79 -15.78 6.39
CA VAL A 11 -27.95 -16.32 7.48
C VAL A 11 -26.99 -17.40 6.96
N VAL A 12 -27.45 -18.29 6.07
CA VAL A 12 -26.58 -19.31 5.48
C VAL A 12 -25.49 -18.69 4.60
N THR A 13 -25.80 -17.68 3.79
CA THR A 13 -24.79 -17.00 2.96
C THR A 13 -23.74 -16.29 3.82
N LEU A 14 -24.13 -15.62 4.90
CA LEU A 14 -23.20 -14.96 5.82
C LEU A 14 -22.27 -15.96 6.53
N LEU A 15 -22.79 -17.12 6.94
CA LEU A 15 -22.00 -18.17 7.58
C LEU A 15 -20.95 -18.76 6.62
N VAL A 16 -21.32 -18.99 5.35
CA VAL A 16 -20.39 -19.54 4.33
C VAL A 16 -19.26 -18.56 4.00
N LEU A 17 -19.49 -17.25 4.06
CA LEU A 17 -18.45 -16.24 3.79
C LEU A 17 -17.46 -16.05 4.95
N SER A 18 -17.75 -16.60 6.14
CA SER A 18 -16.96 -16.35 7.34
C SER A 18 -15.84 -17.37 7.58
N SER A 19 -15.81 -18.51 6.88
CA SER A 19 -14.99 -19.66 7.28
C SER A 19 -13.63 -19.83 6.58
N ASP A 20 -13.22 -18.97 5.65
CA ASP A 20 -11.95 -19.17 4.92
C ASP A 20 -11.08 -17.91 4.79
N VAL A 21 -11.03 -17.07 5.85
CA VAL A 21 -9.92 -16.14 6.02
C VAL A 21 -8.87 -16.79 6.91
N GLU A 22 -8.07 -17.67 6.32
CA GLU A 22 -6.77 -18.02 6.87
C GLU A 22 -5.86 -16.80 6.63
N ALA A 23 -5.84 -15.90 7.61
CA ALA A 23 -4.92 -14.77 7.61
C ALA A 23 -3.49 -15.31 7.70
N ARG A 24 -2.84 -15.48 6.54
CA ARG A 24 -1.44 -15.90 6.42
C ARG A 24 -0.58 -14.95 7.26
N PRO A 25 0.08 -15.42 8.34
CA PRO A 25 0.92 -14.56 9.15
C PRO A 25 2.15 -14.15 8.35
N SER A 26 2.39 -12.83 8.25
CA SER A 26 3.63 -12.29 7.73
C SER A 26 4.76 -12.64 8.69
N SER A 27 5.46 -13.75 8.44
CA SER A 27 6.70 -14.06 9.16
C SER A 27 7.76 -13.03 8.78
N SER A 28 8.16 -12.24 9.77
CA SER A 28 9.21 -11.22 9.75
C SER A 28 10.53 -11.78 9.22
N GLY A 29 10.82 -11.57 7.93
CA GLY A 29 12.13 -11.79 7.33
C GLY A 29 13.06 -10.63 7.68
N VAL A 30 13.79 -10.76 8.77
CA VAL A 30 14.86 -9.85 9.21
C VAL A 30 16.13 -10.10 8.37
N GLY A 31 16.62 -9.05 7.71
CA GLY A 31 18.07 -8.77 7.65
C GLY A 31 18.93 -9.57 6.66
N GLY A 32 18.54 -9.68 5.40
CA GLY A 32 19.51 -9.92 4.32
C GLY A 32 19.86 -8.59 3.66
N GLU A 33 21.14 -8.24 3.54
CA GLU A 33 21.61 -7.22 2.59
C GLU A 33 21.16 -7.69 1.19
N ALA A 34 19.98 -7.21 0.79
CA ALA A 34 19.35 -7.65 -0.44
C ALA A 34 20.24 -7.22 -1.60
N ASN A 35 20.67 -8.21 -2.39
CA ASN A 35 21.09 -7.97 -3.75
C ASN A 35 19.96 -7.16 -4.41
N VAL A 36 20.22 -5.87 -4.60
CA VAL A 36 19.23 -4.93 -5.15
C VAL A 36 19.02 -5.37 -6.58
N ASP A 37 17.91 -6.07 -6.84
CA ASP A 37 17.49 -6.38 -8.19
C ASP A 37 16.59 -5.23 -8.67
N PRO A 38 17.09 -4.31 -9.52
CA PRO A 38 16.27 -3.23 -10.03
C PRO A 38 15.10 -3.73 -10.90
N SER A 39 15.13 -4.99 -11.34
CA SER A 39 14.08 -5.58 -12.19
C SER A 39 12.75 -5.82 -11.46
N GLU A 40 12.74 -5.78 -10.12
CA GLU A 40 11.51 -5.85 -9.33
C GLU A 40 10.64 -4.59 -9.49
N TYR A 41 11.24 -3.44 -9.82
CA TYR A 41 10.52 -2.18 -10.00
C TYR A 41 10.19 -1.92 -11.46
N HIS A 42 8.93 -1.55 -11.73
CA HIS A 42 8.50 -1.15 -13.06
C HIS A 42 9.06 0.23 -13.43
N GLY A 43 9.70 0.32 -14.60
CA GLY A 43 10.20 1.58 -15.18
C GLY A 43 11.72 1.67 -15.22
N ASN A 44 12.23 2.67 -15.95
CA ASN A 44 13.67 2.96 -16.02
C ASN A 44 14.10 3.79 -14.80
N LEU A 45 13.95 3.24 -13.59
CA LEU A 45 14.42 3.91 -12.37
C LEU A 45 15.94 3.80 -12.25
N SER A 46 16.56 4.88 -11.76
CA SER A 46 17.98 4.83 -11.40
C SER A 46 18.19 3.90 -10.19
N VAL A 47 19.39 3.33 -10.06
CA VAL A 47 19.75 2.51 -8.88
C VAL A 47 19.57 3.30 -7.59
N GLU A 48 19.87 4.60 -7.60
CA GLU A 48 19.64 5.49 -6.46
C GLU A 48 18.16 5.60 -6.09
N THR A 49 17.29 5.76 -7.10
CA THR A 49 15.83 5.83 -6.90
C THR A 49 15.29 4.52 -6.33
N VAL A 50 15.78 3.38 -6.83
CA VAL A 50 15.41 2.04 -6.31
C VAL A 50 15.77 1.91 -4.83
N LEU A 51 16.98 2.33 -4.43
CA LEU A 51 17.40 2.30 -3.02
C LEU A 51 16.51 3.19 -2.13
N LYS A 52 16.12 4.37 -2.61
CA LYS A 52 15.21 5.27 -1.89
C LYS A 52 13.82 4.63 -1.73
N VAL A 53 13.31 3.98 -2.76
CA VAL A 53 12.02 3.27 -2.72
C VAL A 53 12.08 2.07 -1.77
N GLN A 54 13.12 1.25 -1.82
CA GLN A 54 13.28 0.15 -0.86
C GLN A 54 13.36 0.64 0.59
N GLN A 55 14.00 1.79 0.82
CA GLN A 55 14.05 2.38 2.15
C GLN A 55 12.68 2.91 2.59
N CYS A 56 11.89 3.45 1.66
CA CYS A 56 10.51 3.88 1.86
C CYS A 56 9.60 2.72 2.30
N GLU A 57 9.76 1.56 1.66
CA GLU A 57 8.97 0.35 1.93
C GLU A 57 9.23 -0.28 3.30
N LYS A 58 10.37 0.04 3.92
CA LYS A 58 10.66 -0.35 5.31
C LYS A 58 9.91 0.51 6.34
N ASP A 59 9.44 1.70 5.97
CA ASP A 59 8.63 2.56 6.82
C ASP A 59 7.18 2.56 6.31
N THR A 60 6.34 1.75 6.95
CA THR A 60 4.92 1.59 6.58
C THR A 60 4.18 2.92 6.49
N ASN A 61 4.44 3.89 7.38
CA ASN A 61 3.74 5.18 7.36
C ASN A 61 4.15 6.02 6.15
N THR A 62 5.44 6.07 5.86
CA THR A 62 5.96 6.79 4.68
C THR A 62 5.50 6.13 3.38
N MET A 63 5.59 4.80 3.30
CA MET A 63 5.12 4.02 2.16
C MET A 63 3.63 4.29 1.89
N GLU A 64 2.77 4.18 2.90
CA GLU A 64 1.34 4.44 2.74
C GLU A 64 1.04 5.87 2.28
N LEU A 65 1.73 6.86 2.85
CA LEU A 65 1.60 8.25 2.43
C LEU A 65 1.95 8.42 0.93
N CYS A 66 3.11 7.92 0.52
CA CYS A 66 3.58 8.04 -0.85
C CYS A 66 2.71 7.26 -1.84
N MET A 67 2.23 6.06 -1.47
CA MET A 67 1.29 5.28 -2.29
C MET A 67 -0.05 6.02 -2.45
N ARG A 68 -0.61 6.58 -1.37
CA ARG A 68 -1.85 7.36 -1.44
C ARG A 68 -1.66 8.57 -2.35
N CYS A 69 -0.58 9.31 -2.17
CA CYS A 69 -0.25 10.50 -2.96
C CYS A 69 -0.11 10.19 -4.46
N ALA A 70 0.62 9.14 -4.83
CA ALA A 70 0.75 8.71 -6.21
C ALA A 70 -0.61 8.29 -6.81
N LYS A 71 -1.45 7.59 -6.03
CA LYS A 71 -2.78 7.16 -6.46
C LYS A 71 -3.72 8.33 -6.73
N VAL A 72 -3.75 9.34 -5.87
CA VAL A 72 -4.66 10.49 -6.02
C VAL A 72 -4.22 11.44 -7.14
N THR A 73 -2.91 11.63 -7.30
CA THR A 73 -2.35 12.46 -8.39
C THR A 73 -2.33 11.75 -9.73
N LYS A 74 -2.44 10.41 -9.73
CA LYS A 74 -2.31 9.55 -10.92
C LYS A 74 -0.96 9.73 -11.63
N SER A 75 0.06 10.16 -10.90
CA SER A 75 1.41 10.35 -11.42
C SER A 75 2.31 9.19 -11.00
N GLU A 76 2.89 8.53 -11.99
CA GLU A 76 3.88 7.46 -11.83
C GLU A 76 5.22 7.96 -11.26
N PHE A 77 5.48 9.27 -11.27
CA PHE A 77 6.68 9.88 -10.69
C PHE A 77 6.55 10.22 -9.20
N VAL A 78 5.32 10.42 -8.70
CA VAL A 78 5.12 10.92 -7.33
C VAL A 78 5.58 9.92 -6.29
N TYR A 79 5.42 8.61 -6.52
CA TYR A 79 5.86 7.60 -5.57
C TYR A 79 7.39 7.63 -5.33
N PRO A 80 8.25 7.47 -6.35
CA PRO A 80 9.69 7.54 -6.15
C PRO A 80 10.17 8.90 -5.62
N MET A 81 9.60 10.02 -6.12
CA MET A 81 9.95 11.36 -5.63
C MET A 81 9.59 11.54 -4.15
N CYS A 82 8.40 11.08 -3.73
CA CYS A 82 7.94 11.12 -2.33
C CYS A 82 8.82 10.27 -1.41
N CYS A 83 9.20 9.08 -1.86
CA CYS A 83 10.10 8.22 -1.11
C CYS A 83 11.48 8.87 -0.90
N GLY A 84 11.99 9.58 -1.91
CA GLY A 84 13.23 10.36 -1.84
C GLY A 84 13.11 11.73 -1.14
N ASN A 85 11.90 12.19 -0.82
CA ASN A 85 11.60 13.58 -0.45
C ASN A 85 12.22 14.62 -1.39
N GLU A 86 12.14 14.38 -2.70
CA GLU A 86 12.63 15.32 -3.71
C GLU A 86 11.77 16.59 -3.68
N ASP A 87 12.41 17.76 -3.68
CA ASP A 87 11.74 19.07 -3.66
C ASP A 87 10.69 19.27 -2.54
N GLY A 88 10.84 18.57 -1.40
CA GLY A 88 9.88 18.65 -0.30
C GLY A 88 8.52 18.00 -0.61
N ILE A 89 8.46 17.15 -1.64
CA ILE A 89 7.21 16.53 -2.11
C ILE A 89 6.57 15.63 -1.04
N LYS A 90 7.33 15.13 -0.06
CA LYS A 90 6.76 14.33 1.04
C LYS A 90 5.86 15.20 1.93
N ASP A 91 6.26 16.42 2.20
CA ASP A 91 5.47 17.38 2.95
C ASP A 91 4.25 17.82 2.14
N TRP A 92 4.43 18.10 0.84
CA TRP A 92 3.31 18.36 -0.07
C TRP A 92 2.30 17.20 -0.11
N CYS A 93 2.77 15.95 -0.19
CA CYS A 93 1.92 14.77 -0.15
C CYS A 93 1.15 14.65 1.17
N ARG A 94 1.75 15.03 2.30
CA ARG A 94 1.08 15.04 3.60
C ARG A 94 -0.09 16.02 3.60
N GLU A 95 0.18 17.26 3.23
CA GLU A 95 -0.85 18.30 3.14
C GLU A 95 -1.95 17.92 2.15
N TYR A 96 -1.58 17.38 0.99
CA TYR A 96 -2.52 17.02 -0.06
C TYR A 96 -3.40 15.80 0.28
N VAL A 97 -2.81 14.73 0.78
CA VAL A 97 -3.53 13.48 1.11
C VAL A 97 -4.42 13.64 2.34
N TYR A 98 -4.01 14.47 3.31
CA TYR A 98 -4.78 14.69 4.53
C TYR A 98 -5.64 15.95 4.51
N PHE A 99 -5.66 16.71 3.41
CA PHE A 99 -6.50 17.89 3.27
C PHE A 99 -7.96 17.60 3.63
N GLY A 100 -8.51 18.35 4.60
CA GLY A 100 -9.90 18.23 5.05
C GLY A 100 -10.18 17.06 6.00
N ASN A 101 -9.16 16.35 6.50
CA ASN A 101 -9.30 15.34 7.57
C ASN A 101 -9.11 15.92 8.98
N GLU A 102 -9.23 17.25 9.11
CA GLU A 102 -9.24 18.03 10.37
C GLU A 102 -10.55 18.82 10.48
#